data_AF-I3KJE9-F1
#
_entry.id   AF-I3KJE9-F1
#
_cell.length_a   1.000
_cell.length_b   1.000
_cell.length_c   1.000
_cell.angle_alpha   90.00
_cell.angle_beta   90.00
_cell.angle_gamma   90.00
#
_symmetry.space_group_name_H-M   'P 1'
#
loop_
_entity.id
_entity.type
_entity.pdbx_description
1 polymer ?
#
loop_
_entity_poly.entity_id
_entity_poly.type
_entity_poly.pdbx_seq_one_letter_code
_entity_poly.pdbx_strand_id
1 'polypeptide(L)'
;MKLTQMISHQQETLLEMNKNHEAAIQRRNFLGIQLLEHEEILCSYYEKVNIQEAAITKRNSILEALEKDMRDLELAINEEKRQIDLKKKDVLLKRKLEEEITMLQIELNELRTNIINTNHRMMAISAELSMKQAAALSLQQQIKEKELQMDKCQRRLEQGLSPYPEKEEEWRKMLRDKKRRQRDKEEKERLAEKEWRQLPNGEYTTAEARPNAYIPLNARLPLPKPYGAQAPFKPSQPGANMRHFRKPELKPIEI
;
A
#
# COMPACT_ATOMS: atom_id res chain seq x y z
N MET A 1 105.01 -87.20 101.77
CA MET A 1 105.23 -85.98 100.94
C MET A 1 104.36 -85.89 99.69
N LYS A 2 104.00 -86.98 98.98
CA LYS A 2 103.22 -86.92 97.73
C LYS A 2 101.75 -86.44 97.89
N LEU A 3 101.10 -86.71 99.03
CA LEU A 3 99.68 -86.40 99.22
C LEU A 3 99.40 -84.89 99.38
N THR A 4 100.23 -84.18 100.16
CA THR A 4 100.03 -82.75 100.46
C THR A 4 100.18 -81.86 99.21
N GLN A 5 101.12 -82.19 98.33
CA GLN A 5 101.29 -81.50 97.04
C GLN A 5 100.09 -81.74 96.11
N MET A 6 99.54 -82.96 96.11
CA MET A 6 98.35 -83.30 95.33
C MET A 6 97.11 -82.55 95.84
N ILE A 7 96.93 -82.46 97.16
CA ILE A 7 95.85 -81.68 97.78
C ILE A 7 95.99 -80.19 97.43
N SER A 8 97.20 -79.62 97.50
CA SER A 8 97.44 -78.22 97.14
C SER A 8 97.13 -77.94 95.66
N HIS A 9 97.55 -78.83 94.75
CA HIS A 9 97.24 -78.71 93.33
C HIS A 9 95.74 -78.80 93.06
N GLN A 10 95.04 -79.72 93.72
CA GLN A 10 93.58 -79.82 93.64
C GLN A 10 92.86 -78.58 94.20
N GLN A 11 93.39 -77.96 95.25
CA GLN A 11 92.83 -76.71 95.80
C GLN A 11 93.00 -75.54 94.82
N GLU A 12 94.15 -75.43 94.16
CA GLU A 12 94.43 -74.39 93.18
C GLU A 12 93.56 -74.55 91.92
N THR A 13 93.39 -75.78 91.42
CA THR A 13 92.48 -76.04 90.28
C THR A 13 91.03 -75.77 90.63
N LEU A 14 90.57 -76.10 91.85
CA LEU A 14 89.23 -75.74 92.33
C LEU A 14 89.03 -74.22 92.41
N LEU A 15 90.05 -73.49 92.88
CA LEU A 15 89.98 -72.03 92.98
C LEU A 15 89.92 -71.37 91.59
N GLU A 16 90.71 -71.86 90.64
CA GLU A 16 90.68 -71.37 89.26
C GLU A 16 89.36 -71.73 88.56
N MET A 17 88.85 -72.94 88.78
CA MET A 17 87.53 -73.35 88.29
C MET A 17 86.41 -72.46 88.85
N ASN A 18 86.47 -72.11 90.14
CA ASN A 18 85.49 -71.21 90.76
C ASN A 18 85.54 -69.80 90.16
N LYS A 19 86.72 -69.23 89.93
CA LYS A 19 86.86 -67.93 89.25
C LYS A 19 86.29 -67.94 87.84
N ASN A 20 86.60 -68.99 87.06
CA ASN A 20 86.07 -69.15 85.72
C ASN A 20 84.55 -69.31 85.73
N HIS A 21 84.00 -70.03 86.70
CA HIS A 21 82.56 -70.18 86.88
C HIS A 21 81.89 -68.83 87.22
N GLU A 22 82.48 -68.05 88.13
CA GLU A 22 81.98 -66.73 88.49
C GLU A 22 82.01 -65.76 87.30
N ALA A 23 83.09 -65.75 86.53
CA ALA A 23 83.20 -64.96 85.29
C ALA A 23 82.14 -65.37 84.26
N ALA A 24 81.89 -66.67 84.10
CA ALA A 24 80.84 -67.17 83.22
C ALA A 24 79.43 -66.75 83.70
N ILE A 25 79.18 -66.76 85.02
CA ILE A 25 77.91 -66.26 85.60
C ILE A 25 77.76 -64.76 85.33
N GLN A 26 78.79 -63.95 85.57
CA GLN A 26 78.76 -62.51 85.30
C GLN A 26 78.50 -62.22 83.82
N ARG A 27 79.17 -62.95 82.92
CA ARG A 27 78.96 -62.83 81.48
C ARG A 27 77.54 -63.23 81.07
N ARG A 28 77.01 -64.33 81.60
CA ARG A 28 75.63 -64.76 81.37
C ARG A 28 74.63 -63.70 81.83
N ASN A 29 74.82 -63.14 83.03
CA ASN A 29 73.92 -62.11 83.58
C ASN A 29 73.95 -60.84 82.74
N PHE A 30 75.14 -60.38 82.32
CA PHE A 30 75.27 -59.23 81.43
C PHE A 30 74.55 -59.46 80.10
N LEU A 31 74.75 -60.61 79.46
CA LEU A 31 74.05 -60.97 78.23
C LEU A 31 72.53 -61.07 78.44
N GLY A 32 72.10 -61.59 79.59
CA GLY A 32 70.68 -61.64 79.97
C GLY A 32 70.04 -60.26 80.04
N ILE A 33 70.73 -59.27 80.61
CA ILE A 33 70.25 -57.88 80.66
C ILE A 33 70.14 -57.31 79.24
N GLN A 34 71.16 -57.49 78.40
CA GLN A 34 71.12 -57.01 77.01
C GLN A 34 69.99 -57.65 76.20
N LEU A 35 69.72 -58.94 76.40
CA LEU A 35 68.61 -59.62 75.74
C LEU A 35 67.26 -58.99 76.12
N LEU A 36 67.05 -58.68 77.40
CA LEU A 36 65.84 -58.01 77.87
C LEU A 36 65.69 -56.61 77.25
N GLU A 37 66.77 -55.82 77.21
CA GLU A 37 66.76 -54.50 76.56
C GLU A 37 66.39 -54.60 75.07
N HIS A 38 66.93 -55.61 74.36
CA HIS A 38 66.58 -55.83 72.96
C HIS A 38 65.14 -56.32 72.77
N GLU A 39 64.61 -57.15 73.68
CA GLU A 39 63.21 -57.57 73.66
C GLU A 39 62.25 -56.40 73.86
N GLU A 40 62.54 -55.47 74.78
CA GLU A 40 61.74 -54.26 74.97
C GLU A 40 61.69 -53.39 73.72
N ILE A 41 62.85 -53.20 73.07
CA ILE A 41 62.95 -52.46 71.80
C ILE A 41 62.11 -53.14 70.71
N LEU A 42 62.21 -54.47 70.61
CA LEU A 42 61.47 -55.24 69.61
C LEU A 42 59.95 -55.10 69.82
N CYS A 43 59.46 -55.18 71.06
CA CYS A 43 58.06 -54.94 71.40
C CYS A 43 57.59 -53.55 70.95
N SER A 44 58.37 -52.50 71.20
CA SER A 44 58.04 -51.14 70.74
C SER A 44 57.96 -51.03 69.22
N TYR A 45 58.83 -51.72 68.49
CA TYR A 45 58.78 -51.75 67.02
C TYR A 45 57.54 -52.49 66.51
N TYR A 46 57.17 -53.62 67.10
CA TYR A 46 55.94 -54.32 66.74
C TYR A 46 54.69 -53.46 66.91
N GLU A 47 54.59 -52.72 68.02
CA GLU A 47 53.49 -51.77 68.23
C GLU A 47 53.44 -50.68 67.16
N LYS A 48 54.59 -50.10 66.80
CA LYS A 48 54.69 -49.09 65.74
C LYS A 48 54.27 -49.65 64.38
N VAL A 49 54.72 -50.86 64.04
CA VAL A 49 54.35 -51.53 62.79
C VAL A 49 52.84 -51.78 62.75
N ASN A 50 52.25 -52.30 63.82
CA ASN A 50 50.80 -52.54 63.89
C ASN A 50 49.98 -51.26 63.71
N ILE A 51 50.40 -50.15 64.33
CA ILE A 51 49.73 -48.85 64.16
C ILE A 51 49.85 -48.37 62.70
N GLN A 52 51.01 -48.53 62.08
CA GLN A 52 51.22 -48.17 60.68
C GLN A 52 50.41 -49.04 59.73
N GLU A 53 50.33 -50.35 59.96
CA GLU A 53 49.49 -51.27 59.17
C GLU A 53 48.00 -50.89 59.28
N ALA A 54 47.52 -50.55 60.48
CA ALA A 54 46.16 -50.05 60.67
C ALA A 54 45.91 -48.72 59.91
N ALA A 55 46.91 -47.84 59.87
CA ALA A 55 46.82 -46.60 59.10
C ALA A 55 46.81 -46.85 57.58
N ILE A 56 47.62 -47.79 57.10
CA ILE A 56 47.70 -48.18 55.68
C ILE A 56 46.38 -48.81 55.23
N THR A 57 45.83 -49.76 56.00
CA THR A 57 44.55 -50.41 55.68
C THR A 57 43.42 -49.38 55.63
N LYS A 58 43.36 -48.45 56.59
CA LYS A 58 42.39 -47.35 56.55
C LYS A 58 42.56 -46.49 55.31
N ARG A 59 43.79 -46.09 54.97
CA ARG A 59 44.06 -45.29 53.75
C ARG A 59 43.65 -46.04 52.48
N ASN A 60 43.93 -47.35 52.40
CA ASN A 60 43.59 -48.16 51.24
C ASN A 60 42.07 -48.24 51.05
N SER A 61 41.30 -48.42 52.12
CA SER A 61 39.82 -48.40 52.04
C SER A 61 39.26 -47.08 51.51
N ILE A 62 39.87 -45.95 51.88
CA ILE A 62 39.48 -44.63 51.37
C ILE A 62 39.86 -44.48 49.89
N LEU A 63 41.05 -44.96 49.51
CA LEU A 63 41.50 -44.93 48.12
C LEU A 63 40.57 -45.76 47.23
N GLU A 64 40.20 -46.97 47.64
CA GLU A 64 39.25 -47.83 46.93
C GLU A 64 37.87 -47.17 46.76
N ALA A 65 37.38 -46.48 47.80
CA ALA A 65 36.14 -45.73 47.73
C ALA A 65 36.23 -44.59 46.71
N LEU A 66 37.30 -43.78 46.76
CA LEU A 66 37.52 -42.68 45.82
C LEU A 66 37.70 -43.17 44.37
N GLU A 67 38.39 -44.29 44.17
CA GLU A 67 38.53 -44.90 42.84
C GLU A 67 37.19 -45.40 42.29
N LYS A 68 36.31 -45.91 43.16
CA LYS A 68 34.94 -46.25 42.76
C LYS A 68 34.17 -45.00 42.34
N ASP A 69 34.23 -43.94 43.14
CA ASP A 69 33.54 -42.67 42.83
C ASP A 69 34.05 -42.09 41.50
N MET A 70 35.36 -42.16 41.23
CA MET A 70 35.92 -41.76 39.92
C MET A 70 35.33 -42.56 38.76
N ARG A 71 35.22 -43.88 38.88
CA ARG A 71 34.62 -44.74 37.84
C ARG A 71 33.15 -44.40 37.62
N ASP A 72 32.40 -44.15 38.69
CA ASP A 72 30.98 -43.78 38.60
C ASP A 72 30.81 -42.41 37.90
N LEU A 73 31.69 -41.44 38.20
CA LEU A 73 31.71 -40.14 37.52
C LEU A 73 32.09 -40.26 36.04
N GLU A 74 33.06 -41.11 35.68
CA GLU A 74 33.43 -41.37 34.28
C GLU A 74 32.26 -41.95 33.48
N LEU A 75 31.50 -42.88 34.07
CA LEU A 75 30.29 -43.43 33.45
C LEU A 75 29.24 -42.33 33.24
N ALA A 76 29.02 -41.46 34.22
CA ALA A 76 28.09 -40.33 34.10
C ALA A 76 28.51 -39.37 32.97
N ILE A 77 29.81 -39.03 32.88
CA ILE A 77 30.34 -38.18 31.80
C ILE A 77 30.11 -38.82 30.43
N ASN A 78 30.32 -40.13 30.30
CA ASN A 78 30.13 -40.82 29.03
C ASN A 78 28.65 -40.87 28.61
N GLU A 79 27.73 -41.05 29.56
CA GLU A 79 26.30 -40.97 29.30
C GLU A 79 25.88 -39.55 28.87
N GLU A 80 26.36 -38.51 29.54
CA GLU A 80 26.08 -37.12 29.14
C GLU A 80 26.62 -36.79 27.75
N LYS A 81 27.82 -37.26 27.40
CA LYS A 81 28.36 -37.14 26.03
C LYS A 81 27.43 -37.79 25.00
N ARG A 82 26.92 -38.99 25.29
CA ARG A 82 25.95 -39.69 24.43
C ARG A 82 24.67 -38.87 24.25
N GLN A 83 24.15 -38.29 25.32
CA GLN A 83 22.95 -37.43 25.27
C GLN A 83 23.19 -36.17 24.44
N ILE A 84 24.36 -35.54 24.58
CA ILE A 84 24.76 -34.39 23.77
C ILE A 84 24.76 -34.76 22.28
N ASP A 85 25.32 -35.92 21.91
CA ASP A 85 25.39 -36.33 20.51
C ASP A 85 24.03 -36.67 19.91
N LEU A 86 23.11 -37.24 20.71
CA LEU A 86 21.71 -37.41 20.30
C LEU A 86 21.04 -36.06 20.07
N LYS A 87 21.11 -35.13 21.03
CA LYS A 87 20.51 -33.80 20.90
C LYS A 87 21.09 -33.00 19.73
N LYS A 88 22.38 -33.15 19.43
CA LYS A 88 23.00 -32.52 18.24
C LYS A 88 22.33 -32.99 16.94
N LYS A 89 22.02 -34.29 16.81
CA LYS A 89 21.31 -34.83 15.63
C LYS A 89 19.91 -34.24 15.52
N ASP A 90 19.18 -34.15 16.64
CA ASP A 90 17.85 -33.55 16.66
C ASP A 90 17.87 -32.07 16.26
N VAL A 91 18.85 -31.32 16.75
CA VAL A 91 19.05 -29.91 16.37
C VAL A 91 19.32 -29.76 14.87
N LEU A 92 20.12 -30.65 14.28
CA LEU A 92 20.37 -30.64 12.83
C LEU A 92 19.10 -30.92 12.02
N LEU A 93 18.27 -31.86 12.46
CA LEU A 93 16.97 -32.13 11.81
C LEU A 93 16.03 -30.94 11.94
N LYS A 94 15.94 -30.32 13.12
CA LYS A 94 15.14 -29.11 13.32
C LYS A 94 15.55 -27.97 12.40
N ARG A 95 16.86 -27.74 12.23
CA ARG A 95 17.38 -26.71 11.30
C ARG A 95 16.96 -26.97 9.85
N LYS A 96 17.05 -28.21 9.37
CA LYS A 96 16.58 -28.57 8.02
C LYS A 96 15.09 -28.30 7.84
N LEU A 97 14.28 -28.66 8.84
CA LEU A 97 12.84 -28.39 8.81
C LEU A 97 12.54 -26.88 8.84
N GLU A 98 13.27 -26.10 9.63
CA GLU A 98 13.16 -24.63 9.65
C GLU A 98 13.54 -24.02 8.29
N GLU A 99 14.58 -24.53 7.63
CA GLU A 99 14.96 -24.14 6.27
C GLU A 99 13.84 -24.46 5.26
N GLU A 100 13.26 -25.67 5.31
CA GLU A 100 12.12 -26.04 4.46
C GLU A 100 10.90 -25.13 4.70
N ILE A 101 10.57 -24.84 5.95
CA ILE A 101 9.46 -23.93 6.31
C ILE A 101 9.71 -22.54 5.74
N THR A 102 10.93 -22.00 5.88
CA THR A 102 11.25 -20.67 5.36
C THR A 102 11.19 -20.62 3.83
N MET A 103 11.65 -21.66 3.13
CA MET A 103 11.49 -21.77 1.67
C MET A 103 10.01 -21.81 1.26
N LEU A 104 9.21 -22.67 1.89
CA LEU A 104 7.77 -22.75 1.61
C LEU A 104 7.06 -21.42 1.87
N GLN A 105 7.50 -20.67 2.88
CA GLN A 105 6.93 -19.36 3.20
C GLN A 105 7.29 -18.29 2.15
N ILE A 106 8.48 -18.37 1.55
CA ILE A 106 8.87 -17.53 0.41
C ILE A 106 8.00 -17.87 -0.81
N GLU A 107 7.90 -19.17 -1.17
CA GLU A 107 7.07 -19.62 -2.29
C GLU A 107 5.60 -19.21 -2.14
N LEU A 108 5.04 -19.34 -0.92
CA LEU A 108 3.67 -18.92 -0.63
C LEU A 108 3.47 -17.42 -0.86
N ASN A 109 4.44 -16.59 -0.45
CA ASN A 109 4.38 -15.16 -0.67
C ASN A 109 4.46 -14.80 -2.16
N GLU A 110 5.30 -15.48 -2.93
CA GLU A 110 5.37 -15.30 -4.39
C GLU A 110 4.06 -15.70 -5.08
N LEU A 111 3.47 -16.83 -4.70
CA LEU A 111 2.16 -17.23 -5.22
C LEU A 111 1.08 -16.20 -4.86
N ARG A 112 1.12 -15.64 -3.65
CA ARG A 112 0.18 -14.60 -3.22
C ARG A 112 0.32 -13.33 -4.06
N THR A 113 1.54 -12.85 -4.33
CA THR A 113 1.75 -11.67 -5.19
C THR A 113 1.30 -11.94 -6.62
N ASN A 114 1.55 -13.13 -7.15
CA ASN A 114 1.07 -13.56 -8.47
C ASN A 114 -0.48 -13.57 -8.54
N ILE A 115 -1.16 -14.07 -7.51
CA ILE A 115 -2.63 -14.03 -7.43
C ILE A 115 -3.15 -12.58 -7.41
N ILE A 116 -2.52 -11.69 -6.64
CA ILE A 116 -2.90 -10.27 -6.60
C ILE A 116 -2.72 -9.62 -7.98
N ASN A 117 -1.58 -9.87 -8.64
CA ASN A 117 -1.28 -9.33 -9.96
C ASN A 117 -2.25 -9.84 -11.04
N THR A 118 -2.57 -11.14 -11.02
CA THR A 118 -3.55 -11.73 -11.94
C THR A 118 -4.95 -11.18 -11.71
N ASN A 119 -5.36 -10.97 -10.44
CA ASN A 119 -6.62 -10.31 -10.10
C ASN A 119 -6.68 -8.87 -10.62
N HIS A 120 -5.62 -8.07 -10.45
CA HIS A 120 -5.57 -6.72 -11.03
C HIS A 120 -5.71 -6.74 -12.55
N ARG A 121 -5.02 -7.68 -13.23
CA ARG A 121 -5.14 -7.84 -14.68
C ARG A 121 -6.56 -8.25 -15.10
N MET A 122 -7.20 -9.14 -14.34
CA MET A 122 -8.59 -9.53 -14.57
C MET A 122 -9.54 -8.34 -14.38
N MET A 123 -9.34 -7.51 -13.35
CA MET A 123 -10.13 -6.29 -13.15
C MET A 123 -9.98 -5.31 -14.32
N ALA A 124 -8.76 -5.10 -14.81
CA ALA A 124 -8.51 -4.25 -15.98
C ALA A 124 -9.23 -4.76 -17.23
N ILE A 125 -9.09 -6.05 -17.55
CA ILE A 125 -9.78 -6.67 -18.69
C ILE A 125 -11.30 -6.62 -18.51
N SER A 126 -11.82 -6.83 -17.31
CA SER A 126 -13.25 -6.74 -17.02
C SER A 126 -13.79 -5.33 -17.23
N ALA A 127 -13.03 -4.29 -16.85
CA ALA A 127 -13.40 -2.90 -17.09
C ALA A 127 -13.37 -2.56 -18.59
N GLU A 128 -12.33 -2.98 -19.31
CA GLU A 128 -12.25 -2.83 -20.76
C GLU A 128 -13.43 -3.50 -21.47
N LEU A 129 -13.75 -4.75 -21.10
CA LEU A 129 -14.89 -5.48 -21.64
C LEU A 129 -16.20 -4.73 -21.39
N SER A 130 -16.39 -4.19 -20.18
CA SER A 130 -17.59 -3.41 -19.84
C SER A 130 -17.70 -2.14 -20.70
N MET A 131 -16.60 -1.43 -20.93
CA MET A 131 -16.58 -0.26 -21.82
C MET A 131 -16.93 -0.64 -23.27
N LYS A 132 -16.38 -1.75 -23.77
CA LYS A 132 -16.68 -2.26 -25.12
C LYS A 132 -18.13 -2.71 -25.25
N GLN A 133 -18.67 -3.39 -24.24
CA GLN A 133 -20.08 -3.76 -24.18
C GLN A 133 -20.99 -2.53 -24.19
N ALA A 134 -20.70 -1.51 -23.38
CA ALA A 134 -21.45 -0.26 -23.38
C ALA A 134 -21.41 0.46 -24.74
N ALA A 135 -20.24 0.50 -25.39
CA ALA A 135 -20.10 1.07 -26.73
C ALA A 135 -20.91 0.29 -27.78
N ALA A 136 -20.87 -1.05 -27.74
CA ALA A 136 -21.64 -1.90 -28.64
C ALA A 136 -23.15 -1.69 -28.46
N LEU A 137 -23.64 -1.57 -27.21
CA LEU A 137 -25.04 -1.29 -26.91
C LEU A 137 -25.47 0.09 -27.44
N SER A 138 -24.64 1.13 -27.26
CA SER A 138 -24.91 2.47 -27.80
C SER A 138 -25.00 2.46 -29.33
N LEU A 139 -24.06 1.78 -30.01
CA LEU A 139 -24.11 1.63 -31.46
C LEU A 139 -25.34 0.84 -31.91
N GLN A 140 -25.70 -0.24 -31.21
CA GLN A 140 -26.90 -1.01 -31.50
C GLN A 140 -28.17 -0.16 -31.35
N GLN A 141 -28.22 0.72 -30.34
CA GLN A 141 -29.33 1.66 -30.17
C GLN A 141 -29.38 2.70 -31.30
N GLN A 142 -28.24 3.22 -31.74
CA GLN A 142 -28.18 4.14 -32.88
C GLN A 142 -28.63 3.46 -34.18
N ILE A 143 -28.22 2.21 -34.42
CA ILE A 143 -28.68 1.43 -35.58
C ILE A 143 -30.20 1.30 -35.55
N LYS A 144 -30.78 0.86 -34.43
CA LYS A 144 -32.24 0.74 -34.28
C LYS A 144 -32.98 2.05 -34.50
N GLU A 145 -32.45 3.16 -33.99
CA GLU A 145 -33.03 4.49 -34.24
C GLU A 145 -32.98 4.84 -35.73
N LYS A 146 -31.84 4.61 -36.40
CA LYS A 146 -31.70 4.87 -37.83
C LYS A 146 -32.59 3.96 -38.69
N GLU A 147 -32.72 2.68 -38.34
CA GLU A 147 -33.66 1.74 -38.96
C GLU A 147 -35.10 2.26 -38.84
N LEU A 148 -35.51 2.68 -37.64
CA LEU A 148 -36.83 3.26 -37.43
C LEU A 148 -37.05 4.55 -38.24
N GLN A 149 -36.03 5.40 -38.36
CA GLN A 149 -36.10 6.60 -39.21
C GLN A 149 -36.23 6.23 -40.69
N MET A 150 -35.49 5.22 -41.16
CA MET A 150 -35.58 4.71 -42.53
C MET A 150 -36.95 4.14 -42.82
N ASP A 151 -37.52 3.33 -41.91
CA ASP A 151 -38.88 2.79 -42.04
C ASP A 151 -39.92 3.91 -42.14
N LYS A 152 -39.80 4.96 -41.31
CA LYS A 152 -40.69 6.13 -41.39
C LYS A 152 -40.56 6.86 -42.72
N CYS A 153 -39.34 7.07 -43.20
CA CYS A 153 -39.06 7.70 -44.49
C CYS A 153 -39.63 6.87 -45.64
N GLN A 154 -39.47 5.55 -45.60
CA GLN A 154 -39.96 4.64 -46.62
C GLN A 154 -41.49 4.61 -46.67
N ARG A 155 -42.17 4.51 -45.52
CA ARG A 155 -43.64 4.61 -45.46
C ARG A 155 -44.16 5.94 -46.00
N ARG A 156 -43.47 7.05 -45.74
CA ARG A 156 -43.82 8.36 -46.31
C ARG A 156 -43.66 8.41 -47.81
N LEU A 157 -42.57 7.85 -48.32
CA LEU A 157 -42.30 7.76 -49.74
C LEU A 157 -43.34 6.91 -50.47
N GLU A 158 -43.73 5.77 -49.88
CA GLU A 158 -44.83 4.91 -50.38
C GLU A 158 -46.17 5.66 -50.43
N GLN A 159 -46.39 6.62 -49.53
CA GLN A 159 -47.56 7.50 -49.53
C GLN A 159 -47.42 8.71 -50.48
N GLY A 160 -46.31 8.83 -51.21
CA GLY A 160 -46.03 9.94 -52.13
C GLY A 160 -45.64 11.26 -51.44
N LEU A 161 -45.38 11.23 -50.14
CA LEU A 161 -44.91 12.38 -49.36
C LEU A 161 -43.37 12.44 -49.38
N SER A 162 -42.80 13.62 -49.13
CA SER A 162 -41.34 13.75 -49.06
C SER A 162 -40.79 12.95 -47.87
N PRO A 163 -39.68 12.20 -48.07
CA PRO A 163 -39.03 11.45 -46.98
C PRO A 163 -38.59 12.33 -45.80
N TYR A 164 -38.26 13.60 -46.05
CA TYR A 164 -37.81 14.55 -45.02
C TYR A 164 -38.88 15.63 -44.75
N PRO A 165 -39.61 15.56 -43.61
CA PRO A 165 -40.65 16.53 -43.27
C PRO A 165 -40.12 17.95 -43.12
N GLU A 166 -38.90 18.09 -42.58
CA GLU A 166 -38.23 19.38 -42.43
C GLU A 166 -38.05 20.06 -43.80
N LYS A 167 -37.75 19.28 -44.84
CA LYS A 167 -37.63 19.80 -46.21
C LYS A 167 -38.98 20.23 -46.79
N GLU A 168 -40.07 19.58 -46.43
CA GLU A 168 -41.41 20.05 -46.80
C GLU A 168 -41.80 21.34 -46.07
N GLU A 169 -41.38 21.50 -44.81
CA GLU A 169 -41.64 22.73 -44.06
C GLU A 169 -40.81 23.89 -44.59
N GLU A 170 -39.54 23.66 -44.94
CA GLU A 170 -38.70 24.62 -45.65
C GLU A 170 -39.34 25.02 -46.99
N TRP A 171 -39.84 24.05 -47.76
CA TRP A 171 -40.56 24.32 -49.00
C TRP A 171 -41.84 25.14 -48.77
N ARG A 172 -42.63 24.81 -47.74
CA ARG A 172 -43.81 25.57 -47.35
C ARG A 172 -43.46 27.00 -46.91
N LYS A 173 -42.37 27.20 -46.17
CA LYS A 173 -41.84 28.53 -45.82
C LYS A 173 -41.48 29.31 -47.09
N MET A 174 -40.72 28.70 -47.99
CA MET A 174 -40.34 29.30 -49.27
C MET A 174 -41.55 29.69 -50.12
N LEU A 175 -42.59 28.86 -50.16
CA LEU A 175 -43.83 29.17 -50.89
C LEU A 175 -44.58 30.36 -50.28
N ARG A 176 -44.67 30.42 -48.94
CA ARG A 176 -45.28 31.53 -48.22
C ARG A 176 -44.52 32.83 -48.47
N ASP A 177 -43.19 32.78 -48.41
CA ASP A 177 -42.35 33.94 -48.67
C ASP A 177 -42.47 34.42 -50.11
N LYS A 178 -42.53 33.48 -51.08
CA LYS A 178 -42.77 33.81 -52.48
C LYS A 178 -44.12 34.52 -52.67
N LYS A 179 -45.21 34.00 -52.06
CA LYS A 179 -46.53 34.65 -52.10
C LYS A 179 -46.56 36.01 -51.41
N ARG A 180 -45.88 36.14 -50.27
CA ARG A 180 -45.75 37.43 -49.56
C ARG A 180 -45.05 38.45 -50.46
N ARG A 181 -43.88 38.12 -51.00
CA ARG A 181 -43.14 39.00 -51.93
C ARG A 181 -43.97 39.39 -53.14
N GLN A 182 -44.79 38.48 -53.65
CA GLN A 182 -45.68 38.76 -54.78
C GLN A 182 -46.79 39.75 -54.40
N ARG A 183 -47.45 39.58 -53.25
CA ARG A 183 -48.44 40.57 -52.75
C ARG A 183 -47.82 41.93 -52.49
N ASP A 184 -46.66 41.95 -51.85
CA ASP A 184 -45.95 43.21 -51.57
C ASP A 184 -45.59 43.92 -52.90
N LYS A 185 -45.25 43.16 -53.95
CA LYS A 185 -44.99 43.68 -55.30
C LYS A 185 -46.27 44.22 -55.97
N GLU A 186 -47.37 43.46 -55.95
CA GLU A 186 -48.67 43.86 -56.53
C GLU A 186 -49.29 45.06 -55.79
N GLU A 187 -49.15 45.12 -54.46
CA GLU A 187 -49.59 46.26 -53.66
C GLU A 187 -48.77 47.50 -54.00
N LYS A 188 -47.45 47.35 -54.14
CA LYS A 188 -46.57 48.42 -54.60
C LYS A 188 -46.91 48.89 -56.02
N GLU A 189 -47.25 47.97 -56.93
CA GLU A 189 -47.70 48.32 -58.29
C GLU A 189 -49.06 49.05 -58.27
N ARG A 190 -50.05 48.61 -57.47
CA ARG A 190 -51.34 49.32 -57.33
C ARG A 190 -51.21 50.68 -56.65
N LEU A 191 -50.33 50.82 -55.66
CA LEU A 191 -50.04 52.11 -55.04
C LEU A 191 -49.39 53.04 -56.06
N ALA A 192 -48.41 52.53 -56.81
CA ALA A 192 -47.79 53.28 -57.89
C ALA A 192 -48.85 53.74 -58.90
N GLU A 193 -49.76 52.87 -59.35
CA GLU A 193 -50.81 53.21 -60.32
C GLU A 193 -51.81 54.25 -59.79
N LYS A 194 -52.19 54.20 -58.51
CA LYS A 194 -53.10 55.18 -57.87
C LYS A 194 -52.43 56.50 -57.47
N GLU A 195 -51.11 56.53 -57.31
CA GLU A 195 -50.36 57.74 -56.97
C GLU A 195 -50.19 58.70 -58.16
N TRP A 196 -50.34 58.23 -59.39
CA TRP A 196 -50.26 59.09 -60.57
C TRP A 196 -51.50 59.98 -60.68
N ARG A 197 -51.32 61.28 -60.47
CA ARG A 197 -52.30 62.30 -60.84
C ARG A 197 -51.87 62.99 -62.14
N GLN A 198 -52.81 63.12 -63.07
CA GLN A 198 -52.60 63.78 -64.35
C GLN A 198 -52.73 65.30 -64.18
N LEU A 199 -51.67 66.04 -64.51
CA LEU A 199 -51.68 67.51 -64.47
C LEU A 199 -52.41 68.08 -65.71
N PRO A 200 -52.92 69.33 -65.66
CA PRO A 200 -53.59 69.98 -66.79
C PRO A 200 -52.75 70.14 -68.07
N ASN A 201 -51.44 69.90 -68.00
CA ASN A 201 -50.49 69.91 -69.12
C ASN A 201 -50.22 68.49 -69.70
N GLY A 202 -50.88 67.45 -69.20
CA GLY A 202 -50.78 66.08 -69.72
C GLY A 202 -49.66 65.22 -69.12
N GLU A 203 -48.85 65.76 -68.22
CA GLU A 203 -47.79 65.02 -67.53
C GLU A 203 -48.32 64.35 -66.26
N TYR A 204 -47.87 63.13 -65.98
CA TYR A 204 -48.23 62.41 -64.77
C TYR A 204 -47.20 62.67 -63.67
N THR A 205 -47.66 62.99 -62.46
CA THR A 205 -46.78 63.19 -61.29
C THR A 205 -47.32 62.44 -60.09
N THR A 206 -46.42 61.94 -59.25
CA THR A 206 -46.70 61.35 -57.93
C THR A 206 -46.66 62.39 -56.80
N ALA A 207 -46.29 63.65 -57.09
CA ALA A 207 -46.22 64.69 -56.07
C ALA A 207 -47.61 65.26 -55.72
N GLU A 208 -47.94 65.35 -54.42
CA GLU A 208 -49.16 66.02 -53.98
C GLU A 208 -49.08 67.55 -54.19
N ALA A 209 -50.17 68.16 -54.66
CA ALA A 209 -50.24 69.61 -54.80
C ALA A 209 -50.05 70.29 -53.43
N ARG A 210 -49.17 71.30 -53.36
CA ARG A 210 -48.92 72.03 -52.12
C ARG A 210 -50.20 72.78 -51.71
N PRO A 211 -50.65 72.69 -50.44
CA PRO A 211 -51.80 73.46 -49.95
C PRO A 211 -51.69 74.98 -50.20
N ASN A 212 -50.46 75.50 -50.29
CA ASN A 212 -50.15 76.92 -50.52
C ASN A 212 -49.78 77.21 -51.98
N ALA A 213 -50.28 76.44 -52.95
CA ALA A 213 -50.05 76.72 -54.36
C ALA A 213 -50.56 78.13 -54.71
N TYR A 214 -49.65 79.00 -55.16
CA TYR A 214 -49.96 80.40 -55.50
C TYR A 214 -50.85 80.54 -56.75
N ILE A 215 -51.12 79.43 -57.44
CA ILE A 215 -52.07 79.31 -58.55
C ILE A 215 -53.23 78.40 -58.08
N PRO A 216 -54.41 78.94 -57.76
CA PRO A 216 -55.55 78.14 -57.33
C PRO A 216 -56.17 77.36 -58.51
N LEU A 217 -56.41 76.06 -58.31
CA LEU A 217 -56.94 75.13 -59.33
C LEU A 217 -58.33 75.51 -59.87
N ASN A 218 -59.07 76.40 -59.20
CA ASN A 218 -60.48 76.69 -59.47
C ASN A 218 -60.72 78.13 -60.02
N ALA A 219 -59.69 78.86 -60.43
CA ALA A 219 -59.84 80.24 -60.96
C ALA A 219 -59.79 80.28 -62.49
N ARG A 220 -60.66 81.09 -63.12
CA ARG A 220 -60.78 81.25 -64.59
C ARG A 220 -59.55 81.84 -65.30
N LEU A 221 -58.58 82.39 -64.55
CA LEU A 221 -57.32 82.96 -65.07
C LEU A 221 -56.15 82.56 -64.15
N PRO A 222 -54.99 82.12 -64.69
CA PRO A 222 -53.87 81.62 -63.91
C PRO A 222 -52.98 82.76 -63.40
N LEU A 223 -53.56 83.68 -62.62
CA LEU A 223 -52.82 84.79 -62.02
C LEU A 223 -52.40 84.45 -60.59
N PRO A 224 -51.11 84.60 -60.23
CA PRO A 224 -50.63 84.39 -58.87
C PRO A 224 -51.36 85.30 -57.89
N LYS A 225 -51.99 84.73 -56.86
CA LYS A 225 -52.68 85.52 -55.83
C LYS A 225 -51.66 85.92 -54.75
N PRO A 226 -51.34 87.21 -54.56
CA PRO A 226 -50.43 87.62 -53.49
C PRO A 226 -51.08 87.32 -52.14
N TYR A 227 -50.35 86.60 -51.28
CA TYR A 227 -50.77 86.39 -49.91
C TYR A 227 -50.65 87.72 -49.15
N GLY A 228 -51.74 88.19 -48.53
CA GLY A 228 -51.72 89.38 -47.67
C GLY A 228 -50.92 89.16 -46.39
N ALA A 229 -51.04 90.06 -45.41
CA ALA A 229 -50.25 90.05 -44.16
C ALA A 229 -50.34 88.76 -43.32
N GLN A 230 -51.26 87.83 -43.64
CA GLN A 230 -51.35 86.49 -43.07
C GLN A 230 -51.21 85.43 -44.18
N ALA A 231 -49.98 85.07 -44.54
CA ALA A 231 -49.72 83.99 -45.48
C ALA A 231 -49.98 82.62 -44.81
N PRO A 232 -50.73 81.70 -45.44
CA PRO A 232 -50.89 80.35 -44.92
C PRO A 232 -49.52 79.67 -44.88
N PHE A 233 -49.10 79.20 -43.71
CA PHE A 233 -47.88 78.41 -43.51
C PHE A 233 -48.29 76.95 -43.34
N LYS A 234 -47.65 76.02 -44.05
CA LYS A 234 -47.81 74.58 -43.80
C LYS A 234 -46.77 74.18 -42.75
N PRO A 235 -47.16 73.80 -41.52
CA PRO A 235 -46.22 73.29 -40.53
C PRO A 235 -45.49 72.08 -41.11
N SER A 236 -44.17 72.07 -41.01
CA SER A 236 -43.37 70.89 -41.30
C SER A 236 -43.86 69.74 -40.44
N GLN A 237 -44.16 68.58 -41.04
CA GLN A 237 -44.53 67.41 -40.25
C GLN A 237 -43.36 67.07 -39.31
N PRO A 238 -43.63 66.73 -38.05
CA PRO A 238 -42.63 66.24 -37.12
C PRO A 238 -41.80 65.14 -37.79
N GLY A 239 -40.50 65.37 -37.97
CA GLY A 239 -39.61 64.35 -38.51
C GLY A 239 -39.57 63.12 -37.59
N ALA A 240 -39.22 61.95 -38.12
CA ALA A 240 -39.15 60.69 -37.36
C ALA A 240 -38.31 60.78 -36.06
N ASN A 241 -37.38 61.74 -35.99
CA ASN A 241 -36.54 62.05 -34.82
C ASN A 241 -37.28 62.71 -33.63
N MET A 242 -38.55 63.09 -33.76
CA MET A 242 -39.31 63.66 -32.63
C MET A 242 -39.59 62.65 -31.50
N ARG A 243 -39.39 61.35 -31.72
CA ARG A 243 -39.52 60.29 -30.70
C ARG A 243 -38.51 60.40 -29.56
N HIS A 244 -37.44 61.18 -29.74
CA HIS A 244 -36.36 61.32 -28.77
C HIS A 244 -36.46 62.59 -27.89
N PHE A 245 -37.40 63.50 -28.16
CA PHE A 245 -37.61 64.70 -27.32
C PHE A 245 -38.64 64.43 -26.23
N ARG A 246 -38.24 64.54 -24.95
CA ARG A 246 -39.15 64.46 -23.77
C ARG A 246 -39.32 65.85 -23.15
N LYS A 247 -40.56 66.23 -22.80
CA LYS A 247 -40.84 67.50 -22.10
C LYS A 247 -40.35 67.38 -20.64
N PRO A 248 -39.61 68.37 -20.09
CA PRO A 248 -39.16 68.34 -18.70
C PRO A 248 -40.33 68.57 -17.73
N GLU A 249 -40.34 67.83 -16.62
CA GLU A 249 -41.34 68.02 -15.55
C GLU A 249 -41.00 69.26 -14.72
N LEU A 250 -41.95 70.20 -14.64
CA LEU A 250 -41.84 71.39 -13.80
C LEU A 250 -42.13 70.99 -12.34
N LYS A 251 -41.14 71.12 -11.46
CA LYS A 251 -41.34 70.89 -10.02
C LYS A 251 -42.25 71.98 -9.44
N PRO A 252 -43.22 71.64 -8.57
CA PRO A 252 -44.10 72.62 -7.96
C PRO A 252 -43.29 73.55 -7.04
N ILE A 253 -43.60 74.85 -7.13
CA ILE A 253 -43.02 75.91 -6.30
C ILE A 253 -43.67 75.82 -4.92
N GLU A 254 -42.88 75.55 -3.89
CA GLU A 254 -43.34 75.58 -2.50
C GLU A 254 -43.62 77.04 -2.10
N ILE A 255 -44.84 77.30 -1.60
CA ILE A 255 -45.29 78.59 -1.05
C ILE A 255 -44.94 78.65 0.43
#